data_AF-A0A3A3GMJ2-F1
#
_entry.id   AF-A0A3A3GMJ2-F1
#
_cell.length_a   1.000
_cell.length_b   1.000
_cell.length_c   1.000
_cell.angle_alpha   90.00
_cell.angle_beta   90.00
_cell.angle_gamma   90.00
#
_symmetry.space_group_name_H-M   'P 1'
#
loop_
_entity.id
_entity.type
_entity.pdbx_description
1 polymer ?
#
loop_
_entity_poly.entity_id
_entity_poly.type
_entity_poly.pdbx_seq_one_letter_code
_entity_poly.pdbx_strand_id
1 'polypeptide(L)'
;MKGMKNFGGALKATKAYSSYGDHYAWLSKCNELYITIEMKRIEPIEELMGMLKGPQALLVLPVALDSYLSNNALIEARGYLEKYKSYVDDLLSRKDPFHLKHKLRLTQALSQYYFRCGQYDTGFDYNAASLKMALNLKNMHRVGMAVVSFQEHEKQASAEHKECFINILLSMNHNIHGSFLVQYYRSVVAG
;
A
#
# COMPACT_ATOMS: atom_id res chain seq x y z
N MET A 1 -1.03 -21.34 6.15
CA MET A 1 0.24 -20.82 5.57
C MET A 1 0.13 -20.69 4.04
N LYS A 2 -0.68 -19.75 3.53
CA LYS A 2 -0.75 -19.44 2.08
C LYS A 2 -0.26 -18.00 1.90
N GLY A 3 0.82 -17.82 1.15
CA GLY A 3 1.33 -16.50 0.75
C GLY A 3 2.63 -16.01 1.41
N MET A 4 3.50 -16.89 1.94
CA MET A 4 4.89 -16.45 2.15
C MET A 4 5.44 -16.09 0.77
N LYS A 5 5.73 -14.81 0.54
CA LYS A 5 6.42 -14.34 -0.65
C LYS A 5 7.72 -15.15 -0.76
N ASN A 6 7.83 -16.01 -1.77
CA ASN A 6 9.04 -16.80 -2.00
C ASN A 6 10.14 -15.89 -2.57
N PHE A 7 10.69 -15.03 -1.72
CA PHE A 7 11.72 -14.08 -2.10
C PHE A 7 12.99 -14.78 -2.59
N GLY A 8 13.36 -15.91 -1.97
CA GLY A 8 14.49 -16.72 -2.42
C GLY A 8 14.31 -17.24 -3.84
N GLY A 9 13.12 -17.76 -4.17
CA GLY A 9 12.77 -18.15 -5.54
C GLY A 9 12.78 -16.98 -6.52
N ALA A 10 12.23 -15.83 -6.11
CA ALA A 10 12.21 -14.61 -6.93
C ALA A 10 13.62 -14.09 -7.22
N LEU A 11 14.52 -14.07 -6.23
CA LEU A 11 15.93 -13.70 -6.40
C LEU A 11 16.66 -14.68 -7.32
N LYS A 12 16.45 -15.99 -7.15
CA LYS A 12 17.05 -17.00 -8.03
C LYS A 12 16.61 -16.81 -9.49
N ALA A 13 15.32 -16.62 -9.73
CA ALA A 13 14.80 -16.35 -11.06
C ALA A 13 15.35 -15.04 -11.64
N THR A 14 15.45 -14.01 -10.80
CA THR A 14 15.99 -12.69 -11.17
C THR A 14 17.44 -12.77 -11.64
N LYS A 15 18.28 -13.53 -10.92
CA LYS A 15 19.68 -13.75 -11.31
C LYS A 15 19.83 -14.54 -12.60
N ALA A 16 18.94 -15.52 -12.84
CA ALA A 16 19.06 -16.45 -13.95
C ALA A 16 19.02 -15.76 -15.33
N TYR A 17 18.29 -14.65 -15.48
CA TYR A 17 18.23 -13.93 -16.76
C TYR A 17 19.26 -12.80 -16.89
N SER A 18 20.07 -12.53 -15.86
CA SER A 18 21.05 -11.42 -15.87
C SER A 18 22.10 -11.55 -16.97
N SER A 19 22.41 -12.77 -17.41
CA SER A 19 23.42 -13.07 -18.43
C SER A 19 22.93 -12.85 -19.86
N TYR A 20 21.65 -12.57 -20.10
CA TYR A 20 21.09 -12.40 -21.45
C TYR A 20 21.33 -10.99 -22.04
N GLY A 21 22.42 -10.33 -21.63
CA GLY A 21 22.85 -9.02 -22.13
C GLY A 21 22.52 -7.86 -21.20
N ASP A 22 23.07 -6.68 -21.51
CA ASP A 22 23.10 -5.52 -20.62
C ASP A 22 21.72 -5.06 -20.15
N HIS A 23 20.72 -5.10 -21.03
CA HIS A 23 19.35 -4.74 -20.67
C HIS A 23 18.79 -5.65 -19.58
N TYR A 24 19.00 -6.97 -19.70
CA TYR A 24 18.53 -7.94 -18.73
C TYR A 24 19.38 -7.94 -17.44
N ALA A 25 20.67 -7.63 -17.53
CA ALA A 25 21.52 -7.39 -16.36
C ALA A 25 21.02 -6.19 -15.54
N TRP A 26 20.71 -5.08 -16.19
CA TRP A 26 20.12 -3.90 -15.54
C TRP A 26 18.75 -4.21 -14.92
N LEU A 27 17.87 -4.88 -15.67
CA LEU A 27 16.55 -5.27 -15.16
C LEU A 27 16.65 -6.23 -13.96
N SER A 28 17.62 -7.15 -14.01
CA SER A 28 17.90 -8.08 -12.92
C SER A 28 18.25 -7.32 -11.65
N LYS A 29 19.20 -6.38 -11.74
CA LYS A 29 19.59 -5.52 -10.61
C LYS A 29 18.42 -4.70 -10.06
N CYS A 30 17.61 -4.07 -10.91
CA CYS A 30 16.40 -3.35 -10.48
C CYS A 30 15.45 -4.25 -9.69
N ASN A 31 15.22 -5.48 -10.16
CA ASN A 31 14.34 -6.44 -9.52
C ASN A 31 14.91 -6.98 -8.20
N GLU A 32 16.22 -7.20 -8.09
CA GLU A 32 16.87 -7.59 -6.83
C GLU A 32 16.69 -6.51 -5.76
N LEU A 33 16.93 -5.25 -6.11
CA LEU A 33 16.70 -4.12 -5.21
C LEU A 33 15.22 -4.05 -4.80
N TYR A 34 14.30 -4.12 -5.77
CA TYR A 34 12.86 -4.10 -5.50
C TYR A 34 12.42 -5.23 -4.56
N ILE A 35 12.88 -6.46 -4.79
CA ILE A 35 12.61 -7.61 -3.92
C ILE A 35 13.14 -7.37 -2.50
N THR A 36 14.32 -6.77 -2.39
CA THR A 36 14.94 -6.46 -1.09
C THR A 36 14.12 -5.41 -0.33
N ILE A 37 13.55 -4.42 -1.02
CA ILE A 37 12.56 -3.48 -0.44
C ILE A 37 11.28 -4.21 -0.04
N GLU A 38 10.74 -5.11 -0.85
CA GLU A 38 9.56 -5.93 -0.46
C GLU A 38 9.81 -6.80 0.80
N MET A 39 11.08 -7.09 1.11
CA MET A 39 11.55 -7.72 2.36
C MET A 39 11.72 -6.73 3.53
N LYS A 40 11.26 -5.49 3.39
CA LYS A 40 11.31 -4.42 4.40
C LYS A 40 12.70 -3.85 4.66
N ARG A 41 13.63 -3.96 3.72
CA ARG A 41 14.91 -3.27 3.79
C ARG A 41 14.81 -1.88 3.19
N ILE A 42 15.41 -0.89 3.85
CA ILE A 42 15.32 0.53 3.46
C ILE A 42 16.54 1.00 2.67
N GLU A 43 17.67 0.34 2.87
CA GLU A 43 18.97 0.61 2.25
C GLU A 43 18.91 0.64 0.71
N PRO A 44 18.24 -0.30 0.01
CA PRO A 44 18.19 -0.31 -1.46
C PRO A 44 17.25 0.72 -2.09
N ILE A 45 16.47 1.48 -1.31
CA ILE A 45 15.43 2.37 -1.85
C ILE A 45 16.04 3.47 -2.72
N GLU A 46 17.05 4.18 -2.21
CA GLU A 46 17.66 5.31 -2.94
C GLU A 46 18.41 4.85 -4.20
N GLU A 47 19.10 3.71 -4.12
CA GLU A 47 19.76 3.10 -5.29
C GLU A 47 18.73 2.78 -6.39
N LEU A 48 17.65 2.08 -6.04
CA LEU A 48 16.62 1.72 -7.02
C LEU A 48 15.95 2.96 -7.60
N MET A 49 15.53 3.91 -6.76
CA MET A 49 14.88 5.13 -7.23
C MET A 49 15.78 5.96 -8.16
N GLY A 50 17.09 5.98 -7.91
CA GLY A 50 18.07 6.64 -8.80
C GLY A 50 18.30 5.91 -10.14
N MET A 51 18.10 4.60 -10.19
CA MET A 51 18.22 3.81 -11.42
C MET A 51 17.00 3.94 -12.34
N LEU A 52 15.81 4.13 -11.78
CA LEU A 52 14.55 4.16 -12.53
C LEU A 52 14.35 5.49 -13.25
N LYS A 53 13.80 5.43 -14.46
CA LYS A 53 13.46 6.61 -15.25
C LYS A 53 11.95 6.72 -15.43
N GLY A 54 11.40 7.89 -15.13
CA GLY A 54 10.00 8.22 -15.40
C GLY A 54 8.99 7.32 -14.67
N PRO A 55 7.93 6.82 -15.33
CA PRO A 55 6.80 6.15 -14.68
C PRO A 55 7.14 4.89 -13.88
N GLN A 56 8.31 4.29 -14.09
CA GLN A 56 8.74 3.08 -13.37
C GLN A 56 8.86 3.33 -11.86
N ALA A 57 9.26 4.54 -11.47
CA ALA A 57 9.39 4.94 -10.05
C ALA A 57 8.05 4.83 -9.30
N LEU A 58 6.91 5.02 -10.00
CA LEU A 58 5.57 4.91 -9.41
C LEU A 58 5.33 3.53 -8.79
N LEU A 59 5.95 2.47 -9.34
CA LEU A 59 5.77 1.11 -8.84
C LEU A 59 6.46 0.88 -7.50
N VAL A 60 7.51 1.66 -7.21
CA VAL A 60 8.35 1.55 -6.02
C VAL A 60 7.79 2.35 -4.85
N LEU A 61 7.14 3.50 -5.11
CA LEU A 61 6.53 4.37 -4.10
C LEU A 61 5.83 3.62 -2.95
N PRO A 62 4.84 2.75 -3.21
CA PRO A 62 4.11 2.08 -2.15
C PRO A 62 4.98 1.13 -1.33
N VAL A 63 5.93 0.42 -1.94
CA VAL A 63 6.74 -0.57 -1.21
C VAL A 63 7.85 0.09 -0.40
N ALA A 64 8.41 1.20 -0.90
CA ALA A 64 9.38 2.00 -0.16
C ALA A 64 8.75 2.61 1.09
N LEU A 65 7.60 3.27 0.96
CA LEU A 65 6.90 3.87 2.10
C LEU A 65 6.53 2.81 3.15
N ASP A 66 5.95 1.69 2.71
CA ASP A 66 5.61 0.54 3.56
C ASP A 66 6.85 -0.03 4.29
N SER A 67 8.03 0.02 3.66
CA SER A 67 9.30 -0.41 4.29
C SER A 67 9.78 0.55 5.37
N TYR A 68 9.75 1.86 5.12
CA TYR A 68 10.07 2.84 6.17
C TYR A 68 9.13 2.71 7.37
N LEU A 69 7.82 2.57 7.13
CA LEU A 69 6.83 2.37 8.19
C LEU A 69 7.08 1.07 8.96
N SER A 70 7.43 -0.03 8.28
CA SER A 70 7.75 -1.30 8.93
C SER A 70 8.96 -1.20 9.87
N ASN A 71 9.89 -0.29 9.60
CA ASN A 71 11.09 -0.05 10.41
C ASN A 71 10.94 1.13 11.39
N ASN A 72 9.73 1.70 11.50
CA ASN A 72 9.46 2.90 12.31
C ASN A 72 10.33 4.12 11.94
N ALA A 73 10.80 4.18 10.69
CA ALA A 73 11.67 5.21 10.15
C ALA A 73 10.83 6.40 9.63
N LEU A 74 10.14 7.10 10.54
CA LEU A 74 9.15 8.13 10.18
C LEU A 74 9.79 9.40 9.59
N ILE A 75 11.02 9.73 9.99
CA ILE A 75 11.74 10.91 9.48
C ILE A 75 12.14 10.66 8.02
N GLU A 76 12.64 9.47 7.73
CA GLU A 76 13.01 9.01 6.40
C GLU A 76 11.78 8.85 5.52
N ALA A 77 10.67 8.33 6.05
CA ALA A 77 9.39 8.28 5.35
C ALA A 77 8.92 9.68 4.92
N ARG A 78 9.04 10.68 5.81
CA ARG A 78 8.72 12.08 5.47
C ARG A 78 9.63 12.59 4.35
N GLY A 79 10.95 12.44 4.51
CA GLY A 79 11.90 12.88 3.49
C GLY A 79 11.66 12.21 2.14
N TYR A 80 11.29 10.92 2.13
CA TYR A 80 10.89 10.18 0.95
C TYR A 80 9.65 10.78 0.27
N LEU A 81 8.59 11.05 1.04
CA LEU A 81 7.36 11.64 0.54
C LEU A 81 7.57 13.06 0.00
N GLU A 82 8.39 13.87 0.64
CA GLU A 82 8.74 15.21 0.19
C GLU A 82 9.55 15.16 -1.11
N LYS A 83 10.60 14.34 -1.14
CA LYS A 83 11.49 14.18 -2.31
C LYS A 83 10.75 13.70 -3.55
N TYR A 84 9.82 12.76 -3.39
CA TYR A 84 9.08 12.14 -4.50
C TYR A 84 7.62 12.59 -4.59
N LYS A 85 7.28 13.77 -4.05
CA LYS A 85 5.92 14.31 -4.02
C LYS A 85 5.24 14.31 -5.38
N SER A 86 5.92 14.75 -6.43
CA SER A 86 5.36 14.77 -7.80
C SER A 86 4.96 13.38 -8.29
N TYR A 87 5.72 12.33 -7.95
CA TYR A 87 5.39 10.95 -8.28
C TYR A 87 4.25 10.39 -7.43
N VAL A 88 4.17 10.78 -6.14
CA VAL A 88 3.03 10.45 -5.27
C VAL A 88 1.74 11.04 -5.86
N ASP A 89 1.76 12.33 -6.21
CA ASP A 89 0.62 13.02 -6.81
C ASP A 89 0.24 12.39 -8.16
N ASP A 90 1.22 12.07 -9.01
CA ASP A 90 0.98 11.36 -10.28
C ASP A 90 0.26 10.03 -10.03
N LEU A 91 0.80 9.13 -9.19
CA LEU A 91 0.20 7.83 -8.93
C LEU A 91 -1.21 7.94 -8.32
N LEU A 92 -1.45 8.92 -7.45
CA LEU A 92 -2.77 9.17 -6.88
C LEU A 92 -3.76 9.72 -7.93
N SER A 93 -3.29 10.41 -8.96
CA SER A 93 -4.14 10.92 -10.04
C SER A 93 -4.48 9.87 -11.11
N ARG A 94 -3.66 8.81 -11.26
CA ARG A 94 -3.85 7.75 -12.26
C ARG A 94 -5.22 7.06 -12.10
N LYS A 95 -5.85 6.81 -13.24
CA LYS A 95 -7.15 6.11 -13.39
C LYS A 95 -7.03 4.82 -14.19
N ASP A 96 -5.85 4.56 -14.77
CA ASP A 96 -5.65 3.38 -15.60
C ASP A 96 -5.62 2.09 -14.75
N PRO A 97 -6.03 0.94 -15.33
CA PRO A 97 -6.05 -0.32 -14.59
C PRO A 97 -4.68 -0.82 -14.14
N PHE A 98 -3.61 -0.43 -14.84
CA PHE A 98 -2.25 -0.93 -14.58
C PHE A 98 -1.73 -0.42 -13.22
N HIS A 99 -1.96 0.86 -12.91
CA HIS A 99 -1.51 1.46 -11.65
C HIS A 99 -2.45 1.26 -10.47
N LEU A 100 -3.68 0.76 -10.69
CA LEU A 100 -4.71 0.72 -9.66
C LEU A 100 -4.31 -0.08 -8.41
N LYS A 101 -3.55 -1.17 -8.58
CA LYS A 101 -3.01 -1.96 -7.46
C LYS A 101 -1.92 -1.21 -6.68
N HIS A 102 -1.05 -0.47 -7.37
CA HIS A 102 0.01 0.32 -6.76
C HIS A 102 -0.56 1.52 -6.02
N LYS A 103 -1.55 2.19 -6.62
CA LYS A 103 -2.33 3.25 -5.98
C LYS A 103 -3.00 2.77 -4.70
N LEU A 104 -3.70 1.62 -4.73
CA LEU A 104 -4.28 1.04 -3.51
C LEU A 104 -3.22 0.84 -2.41
N ARG A 105 -2.07 0.23 -2.76
CA ARG A 105 -0.99 0.02 -1.78
C ARG A 105 -0.45 1.34 -1.22
N LEU A 106 -0.29 2.35 -2.08
CA LEU A 106 0.22 3.66 -1.66
C LEU A 106 -0.79 4.35 -0.73
N THR A 107 -2.07 4.39 -1.11
CA THR A 107 -3.15 4.96 -0.27
C THR A 107 -3.19 4.31 1.11
N GLN A 108 -3.00 2.99 1.20
CA GLN A 108 -2.93 2.30 2.50
C GLN A 108 -1.68 2.66 3.31
N ALA A 109 -0.51 2.71 2.67
CA ALA A 109 0.72 3.10 3.34
C ALA A 109 0.67 4.57 3.81
N LEU A 110 0.06 5.47 3.04
CA LEU A 110 -0.19 6.86 3.43
C LEU A 110 -1.11 6.95 4.64
N SER A 111 -2.22 6.20 4.67
CA SER A 111 -3.09 6.14 5.85
C SER A 111 -2.31 5.76 7.12
N GLN A 112 -1.49 4.72 7.05
CA GLN A 112 -0.65 4.31 8.18
C GLN A 112 0.39 5.35 8.57
N TYR A 113 1.03 6.01 7.59
CA TYR A 113 1.97 7.10 7.84
C TYR A 113 1.30 8.23 8.62
N TYR A 114 0.14 8.71 8.16
CA TYR A 114 -0.55 9.83 8.80
C TYR A 114 -1.08 9.49 10.20
N PHE A 115 -1.58 8.26 10.41
CA PHE A 115 -1.92 7.80 11.75
C PHE A 115 -0.72 7.81 12.70
N ARG A 116 0.45 7.34 12.25
CA ARG A 116 1.68 7.37 13.06
C ARG A 116 2.22 8.77 13.31
N CYS A 117 1.93 9.73 12.43
CA CYS A 117 2.23 11.14 12.64
C CYS A 117 1.19 11.87 13.51
N GLY A 118 0.14 11.20 13.97
CA GLY A 118 -0.95 11.82 14.74
C GLY A 118 -1.87 12.72 13.89
N GLN A 119 -1.76 12.66 12.56
CA GLN A 119 -2.62 13.41 11.64
C GLN A 119 -3.84 12.56 11.29
N TYR A 120 -4.74 12.40 12.27
CA TYR A 120 -5.81 11.41 12.21
C TYR A 120 -6.82 11.66 11.10
N ASP A 121 -7.26 12.91 10.88
CA ASP A 121 -8.23 13.24 9.83
C ASP A 121 -7.72 12.77 8.45
N THR A 122 -6.50 13.17 8.10
CA THR A 122 -5.85 12.74 6.85
C THR A 122 -5.63 11.22 6.82
N GLY A 123 -5.28 10.61 7.96
CA GLY A 123 -5.17 9.17 8.10
C GLY A 123 -6.47 8.43 7.77
N PHE A 124 -7.60 8.94 8.25
CA PHE A 124 -8.94 8.41 7.98
C PHE A 124 -9.38 8.62 6.54
N ASP A 125 -9.10 9.79 5.94
CA ASP A 125 -9.39 10.05 4.53
C ASP A 125 -8.71 9.02 3.63
N TYR A 126 -7.41 8.79 3.84
CA TYR A 126 -6.68 7.76 3.09
C TYR A 126 -7.18 6.35 3.44
N ASN A 127 -7.55 6.09 4.70
CA ASN A 127 -8.08 4.78 5.09
C ASN A 127 -9.39 4.46 4.34
N ALA A 128 -10.34 5.40 4.33
CA ALA A 128 -11.62 5.30 3.63
C ALA A 128 -11.42 5.18 2.11
N ALA A 129 -10.54 6.00 1.52
CA ALA A 129 -10.19 5.89 0.10
C ALA A 129 -9.63 4.50 -0.23
N SER A 130 -8.76 3.96 0.63
CA SER A 130 -8.17 2.64 0.44
C SER A 130 -9.20 1.51 0.57
N LEU A 131 -10.14 1.61 1.51
CA LEU A 131 -11.22 0.65 1.68
C LEU A 131 -12.10 0.61 0.43
N LYS A 132 -12.54 1.78 -0.05
CA LYS A 132 -13.36 1.90 -1.26
C LYS A 132 -12.65 1.28 -2.48
N MET A 133 -11.36 1.57 -2.65
CA MET A 133 -10.57 0.97 -3.73
C MET A 133 -10.41 -0.55 -3.58
N ALA A 134 -10.17 -1.05 -2.37
CA ALA A 134 -10.02 -2.48 -2.11
C ALA A 134 -11.33 -3.25 -2.38
N LEU A 135 -12.48 -2.69 -1.99
CA LEU A 135 -13.80 -3.24 -2.29
C LEU A 135 -14.07 -3.29 -3.80
N ASN A 136 -13.81 -2.20 -4.52
CA ASN A 136 -13.95 -2.17 -5.99
C ASN A 136 -13.07 -3.22 -6.69
N LEU A 137 -11.86 -3.45 -6.16
CA LEU A 137 -10.93 -4.47 -6.65
C LEU A 137 -11.25 -5.89 -6.14
N LYS A 138 -12.26 -6.07 -5.30
CA LYS A 138 -12.59 -7.32 -4.60
C LYS A 138 -11.40 -7.91 -3.83
N ASN A 139 -10.51 -7.06 -3.33
CA ASN A 139 -9.31 -7.47 -2.60
C ASN A 139 -9.58 -7.57 -1.09
N MET A 140 -10.17 -8.70 -0.67
CA MET A 140 -10.63 -8.88 0.72
C MET A 140 -9.52 -8.84 1.76
N HIS A 141 -8.29 -9.21 1.39
CA HIS A 141 -7.14 -9.04 2.29
C HIS A 141 -6.90 -7.57 2.61
N ARG A 142 -6.92 -6.71 1.58
CA ARG A 142 -6.71 -5.27 1.72
C ARG A 142 -7.91 -4.58 2.39
N VAL A 143 -9.13 -5.08 2.18
CA VAL A 143 -10.32 -4.66 2.95
C VAL A 143 -10.11 -4.93 4.44
N GLY A 144 -9.70 -6.14 4.80
CA GLY A 144 -9.41 -6.50 6.19
C GLY A 144 -8.35 -5.60 6.83
N MET A 145 -7.28 -5.27 6.10
CA MET A 145 -6.26 -4.33 6.59
C MET A 145 -6.82 -2.93 6.85
N ALA A 146 -7.69 -2.41 5.97
CA ALA A 146 -8.29 -1.09 6.17
C ALA A 146 -9.20 -1.08 7.40
N VAL A 147 -10.01 -2.14 7.58
CA VAL A 147 -10.87 -2.32 8.76
C VAL A 147 -10.06 -2.36 10.04
N VAL A 148 -9.03 -3.22 10.12
CA VAL A 148 -8.15 -3.32 11.30
C VAL A 148 -7.53 -1.96 11.63
N SER A 149 -6.98 -1.28 10.62
CA SER A 149 -6.37 0.04 10.80
C SER A 149 -7.36 1.09 11.30
N PHE A 150 -8.64 1.02 10.89
CA PHE A 150 -9.68 1.88 11.43
C PHE A 150 -9.96 1.57 12.90
N GLN A 151 -10.10 0.29 13.29
CA GLN A 151 -10.39 -0.07 14.69
C GLN A 151 -9.26 0.35 15.63
N GLU A 152 -8.01 0.17 15.21
CA GLU A 152 -6.83 0.56 15.99
C GLU A 152 -6.82 2.06 16.34
N HIS A 153 -7.49 2.89 15.53
CA HIS A 153 -7.55 4.34 15.67
C HIS A 153 -8.97 4.84 15.96
N GLU A 154 -9.94 3.96 16.25
CA GLU A 154 -11.36 4.34 16.33
C GLU A 154 -11.64 5.41 17.39
N LYS A 155 -10.85 5.43 18.47
CA LYS A 155 -10.97 6.43 19.55
C LYS A 155 -10.70 7.86 19.06
N GLN A 156 -9.94 8.01 17.99
CA GLN A 156 -9.61 9.28 17.36
C GLN A 156 -10.58 9.62 16.20
N ALA A 157 -11.48 8.72 15.83
CA ALA A 157 -12.43 8.93 14.74
C ALA A 157 -13.57 9.87 15.15
N SER A 158 -13.82 10.90 14.35
CA SER A 158 -15.03 11.72 14.45
C SER A 158 -16.28 10.91 14.06
N ALA A 159 -17.47 11.45 14.36
CA ALA A 159 -18.73 10.86 13.90
C ALA A 159 -18.77 10.75 12.36
N GLU A 160 -18.29 11.78 11.66
CA GLU A 160 -18.22 11.81 10.19
C GLU A 160 -17.30 10.71 9.64
N HIS A 161 -16.13 10.48 10.26
CA HIS A 161 -15.25 9.38 9.86
C HIS A 161 -15.92 8.02 10.01
N LYS A 162 -16.61 7.79 11.13
CA LYS A 162 -17.34 6.54 11.40
C LYS A 162 -18.46 6.32 10.39
N GLU A 163 -19.28 7.34 10.17
CA GLU A 163 -20.38 7.29 9.20
C GLU A 163 -19.87 7.01 7.79
N CYS A 164 -18.85 7.75 7.32
CA CYS A 164 -18.24 7.56 6.01
C CYS A 164 -17.71 6.12 5.85
N PHE A 165 -16.99 5.61 6.86
CA PHE A 165 -16.43 4.27 6.83
C PHE A 165 -17.51 3.18 6.76
N ILE A 166 -18.57 3.31 7.57
CA ILE A 166 -19.73 2.40 7.58
C ILE A 166 -20.45 2.44 6.23
N ASN A 167 -20.72 3.64 5.70
CA ASN A 167 -21.38 3.81 4.41
C ASN A 167 -20.61 3.11 3.27
N ILE A 168 -19.28 3.20 3.28
CA ILE A 168 -18.46 2.47 2.31
C ILE A 168 -18.64 0.94 2.46
N LEU A 169 -18.60 0.41 3.69
CA LEU A 169 -18.80 -1.04 3.94
C LEU A 169 -20.20 -1.53 3.55
N LEU A 170 -21.23 -0.69 3.72
CA LEU A 170 -22.62 -1.03 3.39
C LEU A 170 -22.92 -0.93 1.90
N SER A 171 -22.26 -0.01 1.17
CA SER A 171 -22.52 0.26 -0.25
C SER A 171 -22.31 -0.94 -1.21
N MET A 172 -21.62 -2.00 -0.78
CA MET A 172 -21.37 -3.22 -1.57
C MET A 172 -22.32 -4.39 -1.25
N ASN A 173 -23.51 -4.11 -0.72
CA ASN A 173 -24.49 -5.09 -0.22
C ASN A 173 -25.00 -6.17 -1.21
N HIS A 174 -24.59 -6.19 -2.47
CA HIS A 174 -25.03 -7.20 -3.44
C HIS A 174 -24.06 -8.37 -3.68
N ASN A 175 -22.87 -8.44 -3.07
CA ASN A 175 -21.92 -9.51 -3.46
C ASN A 175 -20.88 -10.01 -2.42
N ILE A 176 -21.02 -9.73 -1.12
CA ILE A 176 -20.00 -10.15 -0.13
C ILE A 176 -20.65 -10.83 1.09
N HIS A 177 -20.99 -12.12 0.94
CA HIS A 177 -21.36 -13.01 2.06
C HIS A 177 -20.14 -13.65 2.75
N GLY A 178 -18.91 -13.31 2.37
CA GLY A 178 -17.73 -14.12 2.71
C GLY A 178 -16.78 -13.61 3.81
N SER A 179 -16.94 -12.40 4.36
CA SER A 179 -15.99 -11.88 5.37
C SER A 179 -16.65 -11.70 6.73
N PHE A 180 -16.25 -12.54 7.68
CA PHE A 180 -16.67 -12.49 9.08
C PHE A 180 -16.47 -11.10 9.71
N LEU A 181 -15.35 -10.42 9.42
CA LEU A 181 -15.07 -9.08 9.96
C LEU A 181 -16.05 -8.01 9.43
N VAL A 182 -16.44 -8.09 8.16
CA VAL A 182 -17.44 -7.19 7.57
C VAL A 182 -18.82 -7.49 8.15
N GLN A 183 -19.16 -8.77 8.34
CA GLN A 183 -20.41 -9.17 8.98
C GLN A 183 -20.47 -8.75 10.45
N TYR A 184 -19.37 -8.91 11.19
CA TYR A 184 -19.24 -8.51 12.58
C TYR A 184 -19.42 -7.00 12.76
N TYR A 185 -18.74 -6.18 11.94
CA TYR A 185 -18.91 -4.73 11.98
C TYR A 185 -20.35 -4.30 11.68
N ARG A 186 -21.00 -4.96 10.71
CA ARG A 186 -22.42 -4.71 10.41
C ARG A 186 -23.33 -5.08 11.58
N SER A 187 -23.05 -6.17 12.29
CA SER A 187 -23.90 -6.60 13.42
C SER A 187 -23.68 -5.80 14.71
N VAL A 188 -22.50 -5.20 14.89
CA VAL A 188 -22.14 -4.53 16.15
C VAL A 188 -22.26 -3.01 16.09
N VAL A 189 -22.12 -2.41 14.91
CA VAL A 189 -22.09 -0.93 14.75
C VAL A 189 -23.35 -0.38 14.07
N ALA A 190 -24.07 -1.20 13.29
CA ALA A 190 -25.33 -0.80 12.63
C ALA A 190 -26.60 -1.37 13.31
N GLY A 191 -26.45 -2.02 14.46
CA GLY A 191 -27.54 -2.42 15.37
C GLY A 191 -27.40 -1.69 16.69
#